data_AF-A0A645JEZ9-F1
#
_entry.id   AF-A0A645JEZ9-F1
#
_cell.length_a   1.000
_cell.length_b   1.000
_cell.length_c   1.000
_cell.angle_alpha   90.00
_cell.angle_beta   90.00
_cell.angle_gamma   90.00
#
_symmetry.space_group_name_H-M   'P 1'
#
loop_
_entity.id
_entity.type
_entity.pdbx_description
1 polymer ?
#
loop_
_entity_poly.entity_id
_entity_poly.type
_entity_poly.pdbx_seq_one_letter_code
_entity_poly.pdbx_strand_id
1 'polypeptide(L)'
;MNAVYLKDLDKWVRLDARGNKPGVDAQFSIHEEKIAWPANKERGEEDHPVIFKEPNPVVVEVLKKSTTRKEMWAQWDLGLEDIFRD
;
A
#
# COMPACT_ATOMS: atom_id res chain seq x y z
N MET A 1 -1.12 3.94 -1.67
CA MET A 1 -1.69 3.90 -3.04
C MET A 1 -2.21 2.51 -3.31
N ASN A 2 -3.33 2.34 -4.03
CA ASN A 2 -3.76 1.02 -4.52
C ASN A 2 -3.41 0.87 -6.01
N ALA A 3 -3.43 -0.36 -6.52
CA ALA A 3 -3.23 -0.64 -7.93
C ALA A 3 -4.08 -1.81 -8.40
N VAL A 4 -4.43 -1.81 -9.69
CA VAL A 4 -5.11 -2.93 -10.36
C VAL A 4 -4.30 -3.35 -11.58
N TYR A 5 -4.28 -4.65 -11.85
CA TYR A 5 -3.70 -5.19 -13.07
C TYR A 5 -4.79 -5.39 -14.12
N LEU A 6 -4.66 -4.68 -15.23
CA LEU A 6 -5.55 -4.78 -16.38
C LEU A 6 -4.97 -5.77 -17.38
N LYS A 7 -5.53 -6.98 -17.43
CA LYS A 7 -5.04 -8.07 -18.28
C LYS A 7 -5.00 -7.70 -19.76
N ASP A 8 -6.05 -7.05 -20.26
CA ASP A 8 -6.17 -6.66 -21.67
C ASP A 8 -5.12 -5.64 -22.11
N LEU A 9 -4.54 -4.92 -21.14
CA LEU A 9 -3.47 -3.93 -21.37
C LEU A 9 -2.10 -4.42 -20.90
N ASP A 10 -2.02 -5.62 -20.31
CA ASP A 10 -0.83 -6.16 -19.63
C ASP A 10 -0.13 -5.11 -18.73
N LYS A 11 -0.92 -4.39 -17.94
CA LYS A 11 -0.44 -3.19 -17.23
C LYS A 11 -1.00 -3.08 -15.81
N TRP A 12 -0.14 -2.71 -14.88
CA TRP A 12 -0.55 -2.19 -13.58
C TRP A 12 -0.88 -0.71 -13.66
N VAL A 13 -2.03 -0.34 -13.10
CA VAL A 13 -2.50 1.05 -12.99
C VAL A 13 -2.65 1.39 -11.50
N ARG A 14 -1.87 2.35 -11.02
CA ARG A 14 -2.01 2.94 -9.68
C ARG A 14 -3.24 3.83 -9.66
N LEU A 15 -4.01 3.77 -8.58
CA LEU A 15 -5.24 4.55 -8.41
C LEU A 15 -5.51 4.88 -6.94
N ASP A 16 -6.26 5.96 -6.76
CA ASP A 16 -6.78 6.36 -5.47
C ASP A 16 -8.09 5.64 -5.18
N ALA A 17 -8.05 4.65 -4.28
CA ALA A 17 -9.24 3.87 -3.92
C ALA A 17 -10.29 4.65 -3.12
N ARG A 18 -10.00 5.88 -2.69
CA ARG A 18 -11.01 6.78 -2.11
C ARG A 18 -12.01 7.27 -3.16
N GLY A 19 -11.62 7.23 -4.44
CA GLY A 19 -12.45 7.62 -5.57
C GLY A 19 -12.60 9.13 -5.74
N ASN A 20 -13.32 9.49 -6.81
CA ASN A 20 -13.54 10.88 -7.20
C ASN A 20 -14.84 11.45 -6.61
N LYS A 21 -14.86 12.72 -6.19
CA LYS A 21 -16.04 13.44 -5.69
C LYS A 21 -15.95 14.95 -6.01
N PRO A 22 -17.04 15.74 -5.89
CA PRO A 22 -16.96 17.19 -6.11
C PRO A 22 -15.86 17.85 -5.26
N GLY A 23 -15.00 18.64 -5.90
CA GLY A 23 -13.84 19.27 -5.27
C GLY A 23 -12.61 18.38 -5.10
N VAL A 24 -12.62 17.16 -5.65
CA VAL A 24 -11.50 16.22 -5.65
C VAL A 24 -11.25 15.76 -7.09
N ASP A 25 -9.97 15.66 -7.51
CA ASP A 25 -9.56 15.04 -8.77
C ASP A 25 -8.75 13.76 -8.50
N ALA A 26 -9.47 12.65 -8.38
CA ALA A 26 -8.95 11.30 -8.19
C ALA A 26 -9.65 10.33 -9.16
N GLN A 27 -9.88 10.79 -10.38
CA GLN A 27 -10.53 10.00 -11.42
C GLN A 27 -9.65 8.81 -11.80
N PHE A 28 -10.27 7.66 -12.05
CA PHE A 28 -9.54 6.55 -12.63
C PHE A 28 -9.05 6.91 -14.05
N SER A 29 -7.77 6.69 -14.32
CA SER A 29 -7.16 6.87 -15.65
C SER A 29 -6.14 5.77 -15.90
N ILE A 30 -6.15 5.22 -17.11
CA ILE A 30 -5.18 4.23 -17.56
C ILE A 30 -3.92 4.87 -18.16
N HIS A 31 -3.97 6.18 -18.44
CA HIS A 31 -2.91 6.94 -19.11
C HIS A 31 -1.99 7.63 -18.11
N GLU A 32 -2.56 8.23 -17.08
CA GLU A 32 -1.86 9.02 -16.08
C GLU A 32 -2.36 8.66 -14.69
N GLU A 33 -1.49 8.79 -13.69
CA GLU A 33 -1.88 8.65 -12.30
C GLU A 33 -2.61 9.91 -11.84
N LYS A 34 -3.79 9.73 -11.24
CA LYS A 34 -4.57 10.83 -10.65
C LYS A 34 -4.84 10.53 -9.19
N ILE A 35 -4.27 11.35 -8.31
CA ILE A 35 -4.43 11.25 -6.87
C ILE A 35 -4.94 12.55 -6.29
N ALA A 36 -5.87 12.43 -5.35
CA ALA A 36 -6.49 13.59 -4.75
C ALA A 36 -5.51 14.43 -3.90
N TRP A 37 -4.48 13.80 -3.35
CA TRP A 37 -3.48 14.45 -2.51
C TRP A 37 -2.09 13.90 -2.86
N PRO A 38 -1.28 14.63 -3.64
CA PRO A 38 0.10 14.25 -3.93
C PRO A 38 0.99 14.47 -2.72
N ALA A 39 2.05 13.66 -2.61
CA ALA A 39 3.03 13.78 -1.54
C ALA A 39 3.70 15.16 -1.57
N ASN A 40 3.65 15.85 -0.43
CA ASN A 40 4.33 17.12 -0.22
C ASN A 40 5.79 16.92 0.21
N LYS A 41 6.70 16.96 -0.78
CA LYS A 41 8.15 16.79 -0.56
C LYS A 41 8.76 17.85 0.36
N GLU A 42 8.24 19.08 0.36
CA GLU A 42 8.74 20.16 1.24
C GLU A 42 8.45 19.87 2.72
N ARG A 43 7.44 19.04 2.99
CA ARG A 43 7.08 18.58 4.33
C ARG A 43 7.68 17.21 4.67
N GLY A 44 8.53 16.66 3.79
CA GLY A 44 9.13 15.34 3.94
C GLY A 44 8.19 14.18 3.63
N GLU A 45 7.06 14.41 2.96
CA GLU A 45 6.20 13.32 2.48
C GLU A 45 6.83 12.67 1.24
N GLU A 46 6.77 11.35 1.17
CA GLU A 46 7.30 10.56 0.06
C GLU A 46 6.20 9.70 -0.56
N ASP A 47 6.24 9.56 -1.90
CA ASP A 47 5.42 8.58 -2.61
C ASP A 47 6.27 7.35 -2.95
N HIS A 48 5.77 6.17 -2.59
CA HIS A 48 6.41 4.90 -2.92
C HIS A 48 5.71 4.29 -4.15
N PRO A 49 6.37 4.29 -5.33
CA PRO A 49 5.73 3.86 -6.58
C PRO A 49 5.62 2.33 -6.73
N VAL A 50 6.30 1.58 -5.87
CA VAL A 50 6.36 0.12 -5.95
C VAL A 50 4.97 -0.49 -5.73
N ILE A 51 4.61 -1.45 -6.60
CA ILE A 51 3.36 -2.19 -6.51
C ILE A 51 3.67 -3.59 -5.95
N PHE A 52 3.24 -3.82 -4.72
CA PHE A 52 3.33 -5.13 -4.09
C PHE A 52 2.09 -5.95 -4.45
N LYS A 53 2.23 -6.87 -5.40
CA LYS A 53 1.11 -7.75 -5.85
C LYS A 53 0.67 -8.76 -4.79
N GLU A 54 1.54 -9.06 -3.84
CA GLU A 54 1.35 -10.05 -2.79
C GLU A 54 1.82 -9.46 -1.46
N PRO A 55 1.13 -9.74 -0.35
CA PRO A 55 1.56 -9.33 0.98
C PRO A 55 2.80 -10.13 1.42
N ASN A 56 3.56 -9.59 2.38
CA ASN A 56 4.65 -10.35 2.99
C ASN A 56 4.09 -11.58 3.73
N PRO A 57 4.51 -12.82 3.38
CA PRO A 57 3.92 -14.04 3.94
C PRO A 57 4.14 -14.17 5.45
N VAL A 58 5.27 -13.70 5.98
CA VAL A 58 5.59 -13.73 7.42
C VAL A 58 4.62 -12.85 8.19
N VAL A 59 4.36 -11.63 7.68
CA VAL A 59 3.39 -10.71 8.28
C VAL A 59 1.98 -11.31 8.28
N VAL A 60 1.58 -11.94 7.16
CA VAL A 60 0.28 -12.61 7.06
C VAL A 60 0.15 -13.76 8.05
N GLU A 61 1.20 -14.57 8.22
CA GLU A 61 1.19 -15.65 9.21
C GLU A 61 1.04 -15.14 10.65
N VAL A 62 1.81 -14.10 11.01
CA VAL A 62 1.72 -13.47 12.34
C VAL A 62 0.32 -12.97 12.62
N LEU A 63 -0.28 -12.26 11.66
CA LEU A 63 -1.65 -11.73 11.78
C LEU A 63 -2.70 -12.85 11.89
N LYS A 64 -2.52 -13.97 11.20
CA LYS A 64 -3.44 -15.11 11.27
C LYS A 64 -3.34 -15.89 12.58
N LYS A 65 -2.13 -15.99 13.15
CA LYS A 65 -1.86 -16.77 14.38
C LYS A 65 -2.14 -15.96 15.65
N SER A 66 -2.09 -14.64 15.59
CA SER A 66 -2.34 -13.76 16.75
C SER A 66 -3.84 -13.52 16.94
N THR A 67 -4.36 -13.84 18.11
CA THR A 67 -5.77 -13.56 18.46
C THR A 67 -5.94 -12.20 19.12
N THR A 68 -4.85 -11.67 19.69
CA THR A 68 -4.85 -10.36 20.34
C THR A 68 -3.72 -9.48 19.83
N ARG A 69 -3.89 -8.16 19.98
CA ARG A 69 -2.83 -7.19 19.69
C ARG A 69 -1.56 -7.43 20.53
N LYS A 70 -1.70 -7.94 21.75
CA LYS A 70 -0.57 -8.21 22.65
C LYS A 70 0.27 -9.38 22.14
N GLU A 71 -0.39 -10.46 21.69
CA GLU A 71 0.28 -11.60 21.06
C GLU A 71 1.00 -11.20 19.77
N MET A 72 0.33 -10.40 18.94
CA MET A 72 0.91 -9.85 17.71
C MET A 72 2.15 -8.99 18.02
N TRP A 73 2.05 -8.10 19.02
CA TRP A 73 3.17 -7.23 19.40
C TRP A 73 4.37 -8.03 19.92
N ALA A 74 4.14 -9.10 20.68
CA ALA A 74 5.23 -9.95 21.14
C ALA A 74 6.02 -10.59 19.98
N GLN A 75 5.41 -10.77 18.78
CA GLN A 75 6.14 -11.27 17.61
C GLN A 75 7.17 -10.26 17.09
N TRP A 76 6.97 -8.96 17.33
CA TRP A 76 7.91 -7.90 16.94
C TRP A 76 9.31 -8.17 17.49
N ASP A 77 9.39 -8.32 18.82
CA ASP A 77 10.65 -8.56 19.55
C ASP A 77 11.20 -9.99 19.32
N LEU A 78 10.41 -10.89 18.74
CA LEU A 78 10.79 -12.28 18.44
C LEU A 78 11.33 -12.46 17.00
N GLY A 79 11.75 -11.37 16.35
CA GLY A 79 12.43 -11.40 15.06
C GLY A 79 11.58 -10.96 13.87
N LEU A 80 10.33 -10.53 14.08
CA LEU A 80 9.57 -9.85 13.01
C LEU A 80 10.20 -8.49 12.69
N GLU A 81 10.87 -7.83 13.63
CA GLU A 81 11.58 -6.59 13.30
C GLU A 81 12.73 -6.78 12.30
N ASP A 82 13.35 -7.97 12.28
CA ASP A 82 14.51 -8.24 11.42
C ASP A 82 14.13 -8.39 9.94
N ILE A 83 12.86 -8.67 9.62
CA ILE A 83 12.39 -8.67 8.21
C ILE A 83 12.16 -7.27 7.65
N PHE A 84 12.24 -6.23 8.50
CA PHE A 84 12.07 -4.83 8.13
C PHE A 84 13.36 -4.01 8.34
N ARG A 85 14.42 -4.64 8.84
CA ARG A 85 15.75 -4.06 8.92
C ARG A 85 16.48 -4.39 7.62
N ASP A 86 16.72 -3.37 6.81
CA ASP A 86 17.65 -3.44 5.68
C ASP A 86 19.10 -3.60 6.15
#